data_AF-A0A6I5HPI3-F1
#
_entry.id   AF-A0A6I5HPI3-F1
#
_cell.length_a   1.000
_cell.length_b   1.000
_cell.length_c   1.000
_cell.angle_alpha   90.00
_cell.angle_beta   90.00
_cell.angle_gamma   90.00
#
_symmetry.space_group_name_H-M   'P 1'
#
loop_
_entity.id
_entity.type
_entity.pdbx_description
1 polymer ?
#
loop_
_entity_poly.entity_id
_entity_poly.type
_entity_poly.pdbx_seq_one_letter_code
_entity_poly.pdbx_strand_id
1 'polypeptide(L)'
;MRRILTGLALAATVLTTSGAAHGEGVVAPEAGQVVRLSTGGAPVGVLKGDRLFALLIDEEKAAEWVVVPDGDHVRFAVRGTNNVITAPNEEARTQAVVRPDATDKSLWQIRELGEDGGEGAPVTKLESGYYTIEQDGNVLGRSRVEDYSLLPKRVYSRTDNPRATWTIEVTG
;
A
#
# COMPACT_ATOMS: atom_id res chain seq x y z
N MET A 1 29.32 -20.36 -63.98
CA MET A 1 29.62 -21.54 -63.15
C MET A 1 29.83 -21.09 -61.71
N ARG A 2 29.19 -21.79 -60.77
CA ARG A 2 29.38 -21.81 -59.30
C ARG A 2 29.02 -20.57 -58.48
N ARG A 3 27.79 -20.64 -57.94
CA ARG A 3 27.33 -20.05 -56.68
C ARG A 3 28.21 -20.52 -55.52
N ILE A 4 28.50 -19.62 -54.57
CA ILE A 4 28.73 -19.99 -53.17
C ILE A 4 27.84 -19.08 -52.32
N LEU A 5 26.82 -19.70 -51.73
CA LEU A 5 26.04 -19.18 -50.62
C LEU A 5 26.90 -19.31 -49.36
N THR A 6 26.98 -18.28 -48.53
CA THR A 6 27.29 -18.46 -47.12
C THR A 6 26.47 -17.46 -46.34
N GLY A 7 25.41 -17.96 -45.72
CA GLY A 7 24.58 -17.22 -44.79
C GLY A 7 25.36 -16.94 -43.51
N LEU A 8 25.29 -15.70 -43.05
CA LEU A 8 25.66 -15.35 -41.68
C LEU A 8 24.36 -15.14 -40.92
N ALA A 9 24.00 -16.13 -40.10
CA ALA A 9 22.98 -15.96 -39.08
C ALA A 9 23.55 -15.04 -37.99
N LEU A 10 22.97 -13.86 -37.80
CA LEU A 10 23.22 -13.09 -36.58
C LEU A 10 22.54 -13.83 -35.42
N ALA A 11 23.35 -14.51 -34.60
CA ALA A 11 22.92 -14.93 -33.28
C ALA A 11 22.77 -13.67 -32.41
N ALA A 12 21.53 -13.34 -32.04
CA ALA A 12 21.26 -12.38 -30.98
C ALA A 12 21.71 -13.01 -29.66
N THR A 13 22.91 -12.67 -29.21
CA THR A 13 23.36 -12.98 -27.86
C THR A 13 22.50 -12.20 -26.87
N VAL A 14 21.62 -12.90 -26.17
CA VAL A 14 20.98 -12.42 -24.96
C VAL A 14 22.11 -12.23 -23.93
N LEU A 15 22.53 -10.98 -23.70
CA LEU A 15 23.31 -10.66 -22.52
C LEU A 15 22.36 -10.67 -21.32
N THR A 16 22.34 -11.79 -20.61
CA THR A 16 21.93 -11.83 -19.21
C THR A 16 22.97 -11.11 -18.38
N THR A 17 22.82 -9.80 -18.21
CA THR A 17 23.52 -9.09 -17.14
C THR A 17 22.80 -9.38 -15.83
N SER A 18 23.20 -10.47 -15.18
CA SER A 18 23.06 -10.62 -13.73
C SER A 18 23.96 -9.56 -13.09
N GLY A 19 23.39 -8.37 -12.89
CA GLY A 19 24.02 -7.28 -12.17
C GLY A 19 23.26 -7.10 -10.88
N ALA A 20 23.87 -7.52 -9.77
CA ALA A 20 23.47 -7.14 -8.43
C ALA A 20 23.51 -5.61 -8.33
N ALA A 21 22.36 -4.97 -8.55
CA ALA A 21 22.17 -3.56 -8.27
C ALA A 21 21.54 -3.44 -6.88
N HIS A 22 22.32 -2.96 -5.91
CA HIS A 22 21.78 -2.18 -4.79
C HIS A 22 21.23 -0.85 -5.36
N GLY A 23 20.15 -0.95 -6.13
CA GLY A 23 19.40 0.19 -6.64
C GLY A 23 18.30 0.54 -5.65
N GLU A 24 18.16 1.83 -5.35
CA GLU A 24 17.04 2.42 -4.62
C GLU A 24 15.74 1.72 -5.03
N GLY A 25 15.11 1.04 -4.05
CA GLY A 25 13.92 0.23 -4.25
C GLY A 25 12.74 1.10 -4.65
N VAL A 26 12.63 1.42 -5.93
CA VAL A 26 11.42 1.96 -6.52
C VAL A 26 10.39 0.85 -6.50
N VAL A 27 9.40 0.97 -5.62
CA VAL A 27 8.19 0.15 -5.67
C VAL A 27 7.58 0.35 -7.04
N ALA A 28 7.59 -0.67 -7.91
CA ALA A 28 6.99 -0.59 -9.23
C ALA A 28 5.47 -0.76 -9.08
N PRO A 29 4.66 0.32 -9.11
CA PRO A 29 3.24 0.23 -8.79
C PRO A 29 2.42 -0.39 -9.93
N GLU A 30 3.00 -0.61 -11.10
CA GLU A 30 2.31 -1.13 -12.29
C GLU A 30 1.88 -2.61 -12.17
N ALA A 31 2.36 -3.35 -11.15
CA ALA A 31 2.10 -4.77 -10.99
C ALA A 31 1.08 -5.12 -9.88
N GLY A 32 0.54 -4.13 -9.17
CA GLY A 32 -0.34 -4.34 -8.01
C GLY A 32 -1.83 -4.16 -8.29
N GLN A 33 -2.68 -4.56 -7.34
CA GLN A 33 -4.13 -4.36 -7.42
C GLN A 33 -4.48 -2.89 -7.11
N VAL A 34 -5.37 -2.29 -7.90
CA VAL A 34 -5.83 -0.92 -7.65
C VAL A 34 -7.03 -0.96 -6.71
N VAL A 35 -6.95 -0.24 -5.60
CA VAL A 35 -7.96 -0.22 -4.55
C VAL A 35 -8.32 1.19 -4.10
N ARG A 36 -9.54 1.33 -3.59
CA ARG A 36 -9.93 2.44 -2.72
C ARG A 36 -9.89 1.97 -1.28
N LEU A 37 -9.24 2.76 -0.42
CA LEU A 37 -9.12 2.48 1.01
C LEU A 37 -10.02 3.42 1.81
N SER A 38 -10.75 2.88 2.78
CA SER A 38 -11.59 3.64 3.69
C SER A 38 -11.40 3.16 5.14
N THR A 39 -11.42 4.07 6.11
CA THR A 39 -11.38 3.72 7.55
C THR A 39 -12.40 4.53 8.36
N GLY A 40 -13.15 3.84 9.22
CA GLY A 40 -14.29 4.43 9.91
C GLY A 40 -15.34 5.00 8.95
N GLY A 41 -15.55 4.34 7.81
CA GLY A 41 -16.53 4.72 6.79
C GLY A 41 -16.14 5.87 5.86
N ALA A 42 -14.90 6.36 5.93
CA ALA A 42 -14.45 7.49 5.14
C ALA A 42 -13.22 7.15 4.29
N PRO A 43 -13.19 7.55 3.01
CA PRO A 43 -12.09 7.25 2.11
C PRO A 43 -10.84 8.02 2.50
N VAL A 44 -9.66 7.43 2.24
CA VAL A 44 -8.40 8.03 2.67
C VAL A 44 -7.65 8.71 1.53
N GLY A 45 -6.94 9.77 1.88
CA GLY A 45 -6.11 10.55 0.97
C GLY A 45 -4.93 11.20 1.68
N VAL A 46 -4.11 11.89 0.89
CA VAL A 46 -2.91 12.60 1.38
C VAL A 46 -3.23 14.08 1.48
N LEU A 47 -3.06 14.66 2.68
CA LEU A 47 -3.21 16.10 2.90
C LEU A 47 -2.03 16.67 3.69
N LYS A 48 -1.90 18.01 3.66
CA LYS A 48 -0.88 18.75 4.44
C LYS A 48 0.54 18.24 4.17
N GLY A 49 0.89 18.11 2.88
CA GLY A 49 2.16 17.57 2.42
C GLY A 49 2.06 16.07 2.19
N ASP A 50 2.38 15.29 3.20
CA ASP A 50 2.61 13.85 3.13
C ASP A 50 1.78 13.07 4.15
N ARG A 51 0.78 13.67 4.81
CA ARG A 51 0.08 13.02 5.92
C ARG A 51 -1.17 12.29 5.46
N LEU A 52 -1.40 11.09 5.99
CA LEU A 52 -2.57 10.28 5.67
C LEU A 52 -3.78 10.72 6.51
N PHE A 53 -4.91 10.94 5.84
CA PHE A 53 -6.18 11.32 6.46
C PHE A 53 -7.34 10.51 5.90
N ALA A 54 -8.34 10.25 6.74
CA ALA A 54 -9.68 9.88 6.32
C ALA A 54 -10.50 11.16 6.06
N LEU A 55 -11.08 11.25 4.87
CA LEU A 55 -11.75 12.45 4.35
C LEU A 55 -13.25 12.35 4.63
N LEU A 56 -13.76 13.12 5.58
CA LEU A 56 -15.20 13.19 5.89
C LEU A 56 -15.95 14.18 5.00
N ILE A 57 -15.21 15.05 4.33
CA ILE A 57 -15.64 16.03 3.34
C ILE A 57 -14.62 16.00 2.20
N ASP A 58 -15.03 16.45 1.02
CA ASP A 58 -14.22 16.40 -0.20
C ASP A 58 -13.71 14.97 -0.50
N GLU A 59 -14.59 13.97 -0.36
CA GLU A 59 -14.26 12.55 -0.58
C GLU A 59 -13.75 12.26 -2.00
N GLU A 60 -14.05 13.10 -2.97
CA GLU A 60 -13.53 13.05 -4.33
C GLU A 60 -12.01 13.30 -4.42
N LYS A 61 -11.40 13.82 -3.34
CA LYS A 61 -9.93 13.99 -3.23
C LYS A 61 -9.23 12.75 -2.65
N ALA A 62 -9.97 11.68 -2.37
CA ALA A 62 -9.37 10.43 -1.92
C ALA A 62 -8.38 9.89 -2.97
N ALA A 63 -7.31 9.25 -2.48
CA ALA A 63 -6.33 8.65 -3.36
C ALA A 63 -6.79 7.27 -3.82
N GLU A 64 -6.44 6.91 -5.06
CA GLU A 64 -6.40 5.52 -5.49
C GLU A 64 -5.05 4.90 -5.10
N TRP A 65 -5.10 3.68 -4.58
CA TRP A 65 -3.93 2.99 -4.05
C TRP A 65 -3.62 1.77 -4.90
N VAL A 66 -2.35 1.52 -5.13
CA VAL A 66 -1.87 0.26 -5.68
C VAL A 66 -1.31 -0.57 -4.53
N VAL A 67 -1.86 -1.77 -4.35
CA VAL A 67 -1.39 -2.75 -3.38
C VAL A 67 -0.32 -3.60 -4.04
N VAL A 68 0.92 -3.44 -3.58
CA VAL A 68 2.09 -4.16 -4.09
C VAL A 68 2.52 -5.22 -3.09
N PRO A 69 2.36 -6.52 -3.40
CA PRO A 69 2.80 -7.61 -2.52
C PRO A 69 4.32 -7.62 -2.30
N ASP A 70 4.74 -7.94 -1.08
CA ASP A 70 6.11 -8.24 -0.69
C ASP A 70 6.11 -9.36 0.37
N GLY A 71 6.26 -10.60 -0.07
CA GLY A 71 6.09 -11.78 0.80
C GLY A 71 4.66 -11.92 1.31
N ASP A 72 4.50 -11.92 2.64
CA ASP A 72 3.23 -11.91 3.37
C ASP A 72 2.77 -10.49 3.75
N HIS A 73 3.51 -9.47 3.32
CA HIS A 73 3.21 -8.06 3.53
C HIS A 73 2.81 -7.39 2.21
N VAL A 74 2.34 -6.16 2.31
CA VAL A 74 2.11 -5.28 1.16
C VAL A 74 2.67 -3.88 1.40
N ARG A 75 2.85 -3.14 0.31
CA ARG A 75 2.93 -1.68 0.32
C ARG A 75 1.71 -1.09 -0.35
N PHE A 76 1.16 -0.03 0.24
CA PHE A 76 0.09 0.77 -0.36
C PHE A 76 0.72 2.00 -1.04
N ALA A 77 0.94 1.92 -2.35
CA ALA A 77 1.47 3.02 -3.14
C ALA A 77 0.34 3.92 -3.65
N VAL A 78 0.51 5.24 -3.65
CA VAL A 78 -0.42 6.13 -4.35
C VAL A 78 -0.28 5.90 -5.85
N ARG A 79 -1.39 5.64 -6.55
CA ARG A 79 -1.42 5.33 -7.98
C ARG A 79 -0.66 6.37 -8.80
N GLY A 80 0.23 5.90 -9.68
CA GLY A 80 1.07 6.75 -10.53
C GLY A 80 2.25 7.40 -9.81
N THR A 81 2.57 7.00 -8.58
CA THR A 81 3.71 7.51 -7.80
C THR A 81 4.45 6.38 -7.09
N ASN A 82 5.61 6.69 -6.51
CA ASN A 82 6.36 5.77 -5.64
C ASN A 82 6.11 6.04 -4.15
N ASN A 83 5.11 6.86 -3.81
CA ASN A 83 4.84 7.23 -2.42
C ASN A 83 3.98 6.16 -1.77
N VAL A 84 4.43 5.64 -0.62
CA VAL A 84 3.76 4.56 0.11
C VAL A 84 3.35 4.98 1.51
N ILE A 85 2.27 4.38 2.02
CA ILE A 85 1.89 4.53 3.43
C ILE A 85 3.02 3.99 4.31
N THR A 86 3.49 4.82 5.23
CA THR A 86 4.68 4.58 6.06
C THR A 86 4.41 4.94 7.53
N ALA A 87 4.81 4.07 8.44
CA ALA A 87 4.95 4.38 9.86
C ALA A 87 6.21 5.25 10.09
N PRO A 88 6.10 6.54 10.48
CA PRO A 88 7.29 7.40 10.55
C PRO A 88 8.26 6.98 11.66
N ASN A 89 7.69 6.51 12.77
CA ASN A 89 8.38 6.06 13.97
C ASN A 89 7.49 5.05 14.73
N GLU A 90 8.01 4.51 15.83
CA GLU A 90 7.35 3.50 16.68
C GLU A 90 6.49 4.10 17.82
N GLU A 91 6.45 5.44 17.91
CA GLU A 91 5.69 6.13 18.95
C GLU A 91 4.18 5.95 18.74
N ALA A 92 3.48 5.72 19.84
CA ALA A 92 2.03 5.58 19.80
C ALA A 92 1.37 6.87 19.29
N ARG A 93 0.31 6.71 18.47
CA ARG A 93 -0.46 7.83 17.90
C ARG A 93 0.37 8.77 17.00
N THR A 94 1.45 8.28 16.43
CA THR A 94 2.09 8.96 15.29
C THR A 94 1.22 8.81 14.06
N GLN A 95 0.99 9.93 13.36
CA GLN A 95 0.23 9.93 12.13
C GLN A 95 1.04 9.25 11.02
N ALA A 96 0.40 8.34 10.27
CA ALA A 96 1.02 7.74 9.09
C ALA A 96 1.31 8.80 8.03
N VAL A 97 2.41 8.61 7.31
CA VAL A 97 2.85 9.49 6.22
C VAL A 97 2.90 8.73 4.90
N VAL A 98 2.96 9.45 3.79
CA VAL A 98 2.90 8.96 2.42
C VAL A 98 4.04 9.60 1.64
N ARG A 99 5.09 8.82 1.43
CA ARG A 99 6.37 9.28 0.86
C ARG A 99 7.11 8.11 0.21
N PRO A 100 8.17 8.32 -0.57
CA PRO A 100 9.01 7.23 -1.01
C PRO A 100 9.65 6.56 0.20
N ASP A 101 9.39 5.27 0.40
CA ASP A 101 9.98 4.48 1.48
C ASP A 101 10.02 3.02 1.03
N ALA A 102 11.21 2.42 1.03
CA ALA A 102 11.42 1.02 0.68
C ALA A 102 11.72 0.16 1.90
N THR A 103 11.75 0.75 3.10
CA THR A 103 12.08 0.05 4.35
C THR A 103 10.87 -0.70 4.90
N ASP A 104 11.10 -1.51 5.93
CA ASP A 104 10.06 -2.27 6.62
C ASP A 104 9.00 -1.37 7.28
N LYS A 105 9.28 -0.07 7.45
CA LYS A 105 8.30 0.93 7.92
C LYS A 105 7.12 1.15 6.96
N SER A 106 7.24 0.66 5.73
CA SER A 106 6.20 0.72 4.70
C SER A 106 5.52 -0.62 4.45
N LEU A 107 5.97 -1.69 5.12
CA LEU A 107 5.42 -3.02 5.00
C LEU A 107 4.27 -3.21 5.99
N TRP A 108 3.11 -3.59 5.45
CA TRP A 108 1.89 -3.81 6.23
C TRP A 108 1.39 -5.23 6.04
N GLN A 109 0.97 -5.87 7.12
CA GLN A 109 0.17 -7.10 7.05
C GLN A 109 -1.30 -6.72 6.95
N ILE A 110 -2.02 -7.39 6.05
CA ILE A 110 -3.47 -7.26 5.90
C ILE A 110 -4.11 -8.56 6.33
N ARG A 111 -5.16 -8.51 7.15
CA ARG A 111 -5.96 -9.68 7.50
C ARG A 111 -7.42 -9.41 7.19
N GLU A 112 -8.08 -10.36 6.54
CA GLU A 112 -9.52 -10.30 6.33
C GLU A 112 -10.24 -10.49 7.67
N LEU A 113 -11.29 -9.70 7.89
CA LEU A 113 -12.17 -9.86 9.03
C LEU A 113 -13.28 -10.83 8.65
N GLY A 114 -13.30 -11.99 9.32
CA GLY A 114 -14.38 -12.96 9.19
C GLY A 114 -15.72 -12.43 9.67
N GLU A 115 -16.81 -13.07 9.26
CA GLU A 115 -18.18 -12.72 9.70
C GLU A 115 -18.37 -12.78 11.22
N ASP A 116 -17.55 -13.60 11.91
CA ASP A 116 -17.53 -13.75 13.37
C ASP A 116 -16.63 -12.71 14.07
N GLY A 117 -16.00 -11.82 13.31
CA GLY A 117 -15.04 -10.83 13.80
C GLY A 117 -13.67 -11.43 14.15
N GLY A 118 -13.39 -12.67 13.76
CA GLY A 118 -12.08 -13.28 13.83
C GLY A 118 -11.13 -12.72 12.76
N GLU A 119 -9.85 -12.59 13.10
CA GLU A 119 -8.81 -12.20 12.15
C GLU A 119 -8.30 -13.42 11.38
N GLY A 120 -8.32 -13.34 10.05
CA GLY A 120 -7.79 -14.35 9.16
C GLY A 120 -6.25 -14.42 9.11
N ALA A 121 -5.76 -15.31 8.25
CA ALA A 121 -4.34 -15.33 7.87
C ALA A 121 -3.98 -14.04 7.10
N PRO A 122 -2.70 -13.63 7.08
CA PRO A 122 -2.26 -12.52 6.25
C PRO A 122 -2.59 -12.77 4.77
N VAL A 123 -3.09 -11.74 4.09
CA VAL A 123 -3.43 -11.75 2.67
C VAL A 123 -2.68 -10.67 1.92
N THR A 124 -2.21 -11.00 0.72
CA THR A 124 -1.55 -10.04 -0.19
C THR A 124 -2.28 -9.89 -1.52
N LYS A 125 -3.21 -10.79 -1.81
CA LYS A 125 -4.20 -10.67 -2.87
C LYS A 125 -5.54 -10.34 -2.24
N LEU A 126 -6.08 -9.18 -2.57
CA LEU A 126 -7.26 -8.61 -1.93
C LEU A 126 -8.51 -8.84 -2.76
N GLU A 127 -9.62 -9.01 -2.06
CA GLU A 127 -10.97 -8.87 -2.58
C GLU A 127 -11.61 -7.61 -1.98
N SER A 128 -12.81 -7.24 -2.43
CA SER A 128 -13.51 -6.12 -1.79
C SER A 128 -14.13 -6.61 -0.48
N GLY A 129 -13.85 -5.93 0.63
CA GLY A 129 -14.24 -6.43 1.95
C GLY A 129 -13.75 -5.61 3.12
N TYR A 130 -13.80 -6.23 4.31
CA TYR A 130 -13.36 -5.63 5.57
C TYR A 130 -12.08 -6.27 6.07
N TYR A 131 -11.14 -5.43 6.48
CA TYR A 131 -9.78 -5.86 6.82
C TYR A 131 -9.28 -5.16 8.07
N THR A 132 -8.29 -5.76 8.72
CA THR A 132 -7.31 -5.05 9.55
C THR A 132 -6.02 -4.83 8.77
N ILE A 133 -5.34 -3.74 9.07
CA ILE A 133 -4.04 -3.41 8.51
C ILE A 133 -3.11 -3.14 9.68
N GLU A 134 -2.01 -3.89 9.79
CA GLU A 134 -1.14 -3.84 10.95
C GLU A 134 0.35 -3.94 10.59
N GLN A 135 1.19 -3.49 11.53
CA GLN A 135 2.63 -3.67 11.51
C GLN A 135 3.08 -4.02 12.94
N ASP A 136 3.73 -5.18 13.11
CA ASP A 136 4.25 -5.65 14.41
C ASP A 136 3.19 -5.64 15.53
N GLY A 137 1.97 -6.07 15.20
CA GLY A 137 0.81 -6.08 16.11
C GLY A 137 0.24 -4.69 16.43
N ASN A 138 0.69 -3.64 15.74
CA ASN A 138 0.14 -2.30 15.85
C ASN A 138 -0.77 -2.00 14.66
N VAL A 139 -2.02 -1.65 14.96
CA VAL A 139 -3.04 -1.41 13.93
C VAL A 139 -2.89 0.00 13.35
N LEU A 140 -2.95 0.09 12.02
CA LEU A 140 -3.11 1.33 11.27
C LEU A 140 -4.59 1.77 11.32
N GLY A 141 -4.88 3.02 11.70
CA GLY A 141 -6.27 3.46 11.68
C GLY A 141 -6.55 4.79 12.35
N ARG A 142 -7.84 5.13 12.41
CA ARG A 142 -8.37 6.30 13.12
C ARG A 142 -8.37 6.11 14.63
N SER A 143 -8.46 7.21 15.37
CA SER A 143 -8.54 7.16 16.83
C SER A 143 -9.85 6.53 17.31
N ARG A 144 -9.81 5.91 18.49
CA ARG A 144 -11.00 5.35 19.14
C ARG A 144 -12.03 6.42 19.51
N VAL A 145 -11.53 7.57 19.95
CA VAL A 145 -12.33 8.73 20.31
C VAL A 145 -11.85 9.90 19.46
N GLU A 146 -12.79 10.48 18.72
CA GLU A 146 -12.56 11.63 17.87
C GLU A 146 -13.54 12.73 18.22
N ASP A 147 -13.19 13.98 17.90
CA ASP A 147 -14.16 15.07 17.96
C ASP A 147 -15.27 14.88 16.91
N TYR A 148 -16.42 15.53 17.13
CA TYR A 148 -17.57 15.48 16.21
C TYR A 148 -17.44 16.40 15.00
N SER A 149 -16.27 16.99 14.74
CA SER A 149 -16.11 17.85 13.56
C SER A 149 -16.09 17.03 12.27
N LEU A 150 -16.48 17.65 11.16
CA LEU A 150 -16.34 17.07 9.82
C LEU A 150 -14.94 17.30 9.22
N LEU A 151 -13.97 17.74 10.04
CA LEU A 151 -12.60 17.88 9.57
C LEU A 151 -12.00 16.49 9.26
N PRO A 152 -11.10 16.40 8.26
CA PRO A 152 -10.39 15.17 7.98
C PRO A 152 -9.76 14.57 9.24
N LYS A 153 -9.95 13.27 9.43
CA LYS A 153 -9.47 12.54 10.61
C LYS A 153 -8.11 11.95 10.33
N ARG A 154 -7.20 12.09 11.30
CA ARG A 154 -5.84 11.56 11.16
C ARG A 154 -5.89 10.04 11.16
N VAL A 155 -5.07 9.43 10.31
CA VAL A 155 -4.80 7.99 10.35
C VAL A 155 -3.44 7.78 11.01
N TYR A 156 -3.40 6.98 12.06
CA TYR A 156 -2.22 6.71 12.87
C TYR A 156 -1.63 5.36 12.50
N SER A 157 -0.30 5.26 12.39
CA SER A 157 0.42 3.99 12.18
C SER A 157 0.34 3.05 13.39
N ARG A 158 -0.01 3.61 14.55
CA ARG A 158 -0.25 2.90 15.81
C ARG A 158 -1.42 3.56 16.53
N THR A 159 -2.64 3.18 16.15
CA THR A 159 -3.85 3.78 16.72
C THR A 159 -4.14 3.25 18.14
N ASP A 160 -4.91 4.03 18.91
CA ASP A 160 -5.49 3.62 20.20
C ASP A 160 -6.80 2.81 20.04
N ASN A 161 -7.24 2.59 18.81
CA ASN A 161 -8.37 1.72 18.49
C ASN A 161 -7.88 0.32 18.06
N PRO A 162 -7.85 -0.68 18.97
CA PRO A 162 -7.41 -2.03 18.63
C PRO A 162 -8.37 -2.76 17.69
N ARG A 163 -9.52 -2.16 17.36
CA ARG A 163 -10.52 -2.68 16.42
C ARG A 163 -10.67 -1.75 15.23
N ALA A 164 -9.61 -1.04 14.85
CA ALA A 164 -9.67 -0.21 13.66
C ALA A 164 -9.83 -1.10 12.43
N THR A 165 -10.92 -0.89 11.72
CA THR A 165 -11.26 -1.63 10.52
C THR A 165 -11.06 -0.76 9.28
N TRP A 166 -10.77 -1.44 8.19
CA TRP A 166 -10.64 -0.87 6.86
C TRP A 166 -11.66 -1.51 5.93
N THR A 167 -12.32 -0.69 5.12
CA THR A 167 -13.00 -1.17 3.93
C THR A 167 -12.04 -1.00 2.77
N ILE A 168 -11.80 -2.09 2.05
CA ILE A 168 -11.00 -2.09 0.82
C ILE A 168 -11.94 -2.43 -0.32
N GLU A 169 -11.96 -1.57 -1.34
CA GLU A 169 -12.72 -1.79 -2.58
C GLU A 169 -11.73 -2.00 -3.72
N VAL A 170 -11.76 -3.17 -4.36
CA VAL A 170 -10.93 -3.46 -5.55
C VAL A 170 -11.57 -2.82 -6.77
N THR A 171 -10.80 -2.01 -7.49
CA THR A 171 -11.32 -1.11 -8.56
C THR A 171 -10.76 -1.41 -9.95
N GLY A 172 -9.82 -2.34 -10.08
CA GLY A 172 -9.20 -2.74 -11.35
C GLY A 172 -8.43 -4.05 -11.25
#